data_AF-A0A8T1FN18-F1
#
_entry.id   AF-A0A8T1FN18-F1
#
_cell.length_a   1.000
_cell.length_b   1.000
_cell.length_c   1.000
_cell.angle_alpha   90.00
_cell.angle_beta   90.00
_cell.angle_gamma   90.00
#
_symmetry.space_group_name_H-M   'P 1'
#
loop_
_entity.id
_entity.type
_entity.pdbx_description
1 polymer ?
#
loop_
_entity_poly.entity_id
_entity_poly.type
_entity_poly.pdbx_seq_one_letter_code
_entity_poly.pdbx_strand_id
1 'polypeptide(L)'
;MSAKTVLITGSNRGIGLAFTKHYVANGWTVIAAARDPQSATDLKELKLEKIVQIDTSDEASITAAAEQLKGQPIDLLINNAGIGGGGGIDQTTKAGMMKQFEINAVGPFLMTRVFLPNLKLAVAKSGSATVGQVTSRMGSITDNGSGVDPLLNE
;
A
#
# COMPACT_ATOMS: atom_id res chain seq x y z
N MET A 1 22.09 -9.98 -12.99
CA MET A 1 20.68 -9.59 -13.14
C MET A 1 20.50 -8.21 -12.52
N SER A 2 19.70 -7.32 -13.14
CA SER A 2 19.34 -6.03 -12.53
C SER A 2 18.49 -6.28 -11.28
N ALA A 3 18.65 -5.45 -10.23
CA ALA A 3 17.83 -5.54 -9.02
C ALA A 3 16.34 -5.42 -9.37
N LYS A 4 15.50 -6.20 -8.67
CA LYS A 4 14.04 -6.10 -8.78
C LYS A 4 13.54 -4.86 -8.04
N THR A 5 12.45 -4.29 -8.54
CA THR A 5 11.82 -3.08 -7.99
C THR A 5 10.55 -3.42 -7.23
N VAL A 6 10.39 -2.85 -6.04
CA VAL A 6 9.17 -2.93 -5.24
C VAL A 6 8.57 -1.55 -4.98
N LEU A 7 7.26 -1.42 -5.16
CA LEU A 7 6.46 -0.26 -4.74
C LEU A 7 5.58 -0.66 -3.55
N ILE A 8 5.67 0.08 -2.45
CA ILE A 8 4.96 -0.25 -1.19
C ILE A 8 4.09 0.94 -0.78
N THR A 9 2.78 0.75 -0.61
CA THR A 9 1.88 1.81 -0.10
C THR A 9 1.83 1.81 1.43
N GLY A 10 1.63 2.98 2.05
CA GLY A 10 1.62 3.09 3.51
C GLY A 10 2.97 2.79 4.15
N SER A 11 4.06 3.16 3.49
CA SER A 11 5.44 2.80 3.87
C SER A 11 5.97 3.53 5.11
N ASN A 12 5.31 4.60 5.56
CA ASN A 12 5.89 5.49 6.58
C ASN A 12 5.78 4.99 8.03
N ARG A 13 5.08 3.88 8.29
CA ARG A 13 4.96 3.28 9.63
C ARG A 13 4.55 1.81 9.59
N GLY A 14 4.59 1.15 10.76
CA GLY A 14 4.04 -0.19 10.96
C GLY A 14 4.59 -1.24 9.98
N ILE A 15 3.70 -2.10 9.48
CA ILE A 15 4.04 -3.18 8.55
C ILE A 15 4.67 -2.65 7.25
N GLY A 16 4.17 -1.53 6.72
CA GLY A 16 4.71 -0.92 5.50
C GLY A 16 6.18 -0.53 5.66
N LEU A 17 6.54 0.14 6.76
CA LEU A 17 7.93 0.50 7.07
C LEU A 17 8.81 -0.74 7.25
N ALA A 18 8.28 -1.79 7.88
CA ALA A 18 9.00 -3.05 8.03
C ALA A 18 9.29 -3.70 6.68
N PHE A 19 8.31 -3.72 5.75
CA PHE A 19 8.55 -4.17 4.37
C PHE A 19 9.60 -3.31 3.67
N THR A 20 9.52 -1.98 3.79
CA THR A 20 10.50 -1.08 3.19
C THR A 20 11.91 -1.42 3.67
N LYS A 21 12.14 -1.52 4.99
CA LYS A 21 13.43 -1.88 5.57
C LYS A 21 13.90 -3.26 5.11
N HIS A 22 13.00 -4.24 5.07
CA HIS A 22 13.30 -5.59 4.63
C HIS A 22 13.78 -5.63 3.17
N TYR A 23 13.04 -5.01 2.24
CA TYR A 23 13.42 -5.04 0.82
C TYR A 23 14.70 -4.23 0.53
N VAL A 24 14.93 -3.13 1.25
CA VAL A 24 16.21 -2.41 1.20
C VAL A 24 17.36 -3.32 1.64
N ALA A 25 17.21 -4.02 2.77
CA ALA A 25 18.25 -4.92 3.29
C ALA A 25 18.54 -6.10 2.34
N ASN A 26 17.55 -6.51 1.53
CA ASN A 26 17.68 -7.58 0.54
C ASN A 26 18.13 -7.07 -0.85
N GLY A 27 18.56 -5.81 -0.97
CA GLY A 27 19.13 -5.27 -2.20
C GLY A 27 18.13 -5.00 -3.34
N TRP A 28 16.85 -4.84 -3.02
CA TRP A 28 15.85 -4.42 -3.99
C TRP A 28 15.91 -2.90 -4.22
N THR A 29 15.49 -2.48 -5.41
CA THR A 29 15.17 -1.07 -5.68
C THR A 29 13.82 -0.76 -5.03
N VAL A 30 13.81 0.03 -3.96
CA VAL A 30 12.60 0.28 -3.18
C VAL A 30 12.02 1.66 -3.46
N ILE A 31 10.76 1.70 -3.92
CA ILE A 31 9.94 2.89 -4.04
C ILE A 31 8.94 2.88 -2.88
N ALA A 32 9.10 3.83 -1.95
CA ALA A 32 8.23 3.95 -0.79
C ALA A 32 7.13 4.98 -1.06
N ALA A 33 5.86 4.57 -0.96
CA ALA A 33 4.74 5.47 -1.07
C ALA A 33 4.16 5.83 0.29
N ALA A 34 3.98 7.13 0.52
CA ALA A 34 3.37 7.70 1.73
C ALA A 34 2.40 8.81 1.33
N ARG A 35 1.33 9.01 2.11
CA ARG A 35 0.36 10.09 1.86
C ARG A 35 0.98 11.48 2.06
N ASP A 36 1.89 11.59 3.01
CA ASP A 36 2.68 12.79 3.25
C ASP A 36 4.17 12.41 3.35
N PRO A 37 4.93 12.53 2.26
CA PRO A 37 6.37 12.26 2.27
C PRO A 37 7.17 13.18 3.19
N GLN A 38 6.67 14.37 3.53
CA GLN A 38 7.43 15.32 4.35
C GLN A 38 7.53 14.86 5.80
N SER A 39 6.45 14.28 6.34
CA SER A 39 6.43 13.70 7.69
C SER A 39 7.04 12.29 7.80
N ALA A 40 7.45 11.67 6.69
CA ALA A 40 8.02 10.32 6.70
C ALA A 40 9.53 10.31 7.03
N THR A 41 9.89 10.74 8.24
CA THR A 41 11.30 10.84 8.71
C THR A 41 12.04 9.51 8.59
N ASP A 42 11.44 8.40 9.02
CA ASP A 42 12.07 7.08 8.99
C ASP A 42 12.40 6.62 7.57
N LEU A 43 11.63 7.05 6.57
CA LEU A 43 11.90 6.72 5.17
C LEU A 43 13.10 7.50 4.63
N LYS A 44 13.32 8.73 5.10
CA LYS A 44 14.43 9.60 4.68
C LYS A 44 15.79 9.07 5.12
N GLU A 45 15.82 8.18 6.13
CA GLU A 45 17.04 7.53 6.63
C GLU A 45 17.42 6.26 5.85
N LEU A 46 16.54 5.77 4.98
CA LEU A 46 16.75 4.54 4.22
C LEU A 46 17.32 4.83 2.82
N LYS A 47 18.09 3.87 2.29
CA LYS A 47 18.57 3.91 0.90
C LYS A 47 17.46 3.50 -0.06
N LEU A 48 16.55 4.43 -0.33
CA LEU A 48 15.42 4.25 -1.23
C LEU A 48 15.74 4.79 -2.63
N GLU A 49 15.10 4.24 -3.65
CA GLU A 49 15.10 4.82 -4.99
C GLU A 49 14.31 6.13 -5.01
N LYS A 50 13.13 6.11 -4.40
CA LYS A 50 12.22 7.25 -4.36
C LYS A 50 11.24 7.15 -3.21
N ILE A 51 10.87 8.30 -2.65
CA ILE A 51 9.67 8.45 -1.83
C ILE A 51 8.64 9.19 -2.68
N VAL A 52 7.46 8.59 -2.89
CA VAL A 52 6.38 9.18 -3.70
C VAL A 52 5.16 9.49 -2.85
N GLN A 53 4.51 10.62 -3.16
CA GLN A 53 3.25 10.97 -2.54
C GLN A 53 2.12 10.17 -3.18
N ILE A 54 1.44 9.34 -2.39
CA ILE A 54 0.23 8.62 -2.81
C ILE A 54 -0.79 8.63 -1.69
N ASP A 55 -1.94 9.25 -1.93
CA ASP A 55 -3.17 8.95 -1.19
C ASP A 55 -3.94 7.86 -1.96
N THR A 56 -4.09 6.68 -1.38
CA THR A 56 -4.75 5.55 -2.05
C THR A 56 -6.27 5.73 -2.18
N SER A 57 -6.86 6.74 -1.53
CA SER A 57 -8.26 7.11 -1.75
C SER A 57 -8.48 8.15 -2.84
N ASP A 58 -7.41 8.68 -3.45
CA ASP A 58 -7.48 9.69 -4.50
C ASP A 58 -6.86 9.18 -5.80
N GLU A 59 -7.70 8.89 -6.81
CA GLU A 59 -7.26 8.42 -8.12
C GLU A 59 -6.33 9.42 -8.83
N ALA A 60 -6.50 10.73 -8.60
CA ALA A 60 -5.63 11.75 -9.18
C ALA A 60 -4.23 11.71 -8.54
N SER A 61 -4.15 11.50 -7.22
CA SER A 61 -2.88 11.28 -6.53
C SER A 61 -2.14 10.04 -7.05
N ILE A 62 -2.85 8.93 -7.23
CA ILE A 62 -2.28 7.68 -7.77
C ILE A 62 -1.78 7.90 -9.21
N THR A 63 -2.59 8.55 -10.05
CA THR A 63 -2.24 8.83 -11.45
C THR A 63 -1.02 9.74 -11.56
N ALA A 64 -0.95 10.80 -10.75
CA ALA A 64 0.21 11.69 -10.72
C ALA A 64 1.50 10.94 -10.32
N ALA A 65 1.43 10.01 -9.37
CA ALA A 65 2.57 9.19 -8.99
C ALA A 65 2.98 8.20 -10.08
N ALA A 66 2.02 7.61 -10.80
CA ALA A 66 2.30 6.73 -11.92
C ALA A 66 2.98 7.46 -13.10
N GLU A 67 2.57 8.70 -13.40
CA GLU A 67 3.26 9.53 -14.38
C GLU A 67 4.70 9.86 -13.94
N GLN A 68 4.94 10.14 -12.65
CA GLN A 68 6.29 10.32 -12.10
C GLN A 68 7.16 9.06 -12.15
N LEU A 69 6.55 7.88 -12.30
CA LEU A 69 7.21 6.58 -12.37
C LEU A 69 7.06 5.96 -13.76
N LYS A 70 6.68 6.74 -14.77
CA LYS A 70 6.51 6.26 -16.14
C LYS A 70 7.79 5.64 -16.66
N GLY A 71 7.68 4.44 -17.22
CA GLY A 71 8.82 3.68 -17.72
C GLY A 71 9.60 2.89 -16.67
N GLN A 72 9.28 3.03 -15.38
CA GLN A 72 9.90 2.25 -14.31
C GLN A 72 9.25 0.87 -14.21
N PRO A 73 9.96 -0.25 -14.44
CA PRO A 73 9.45 -1.58 -14.17
C PRO A 73 9.19 -1.77 -12.67
N ILE A 74 8.04 -2.31 -12.29
CA ILE A 74 7.71 -2.65 -10.89
C ILE A 74 7.47 -4.16 -10.81
N ASP A 75 8.40 -4.90 -10.22
CA ASP A 75 8.33 -6.36 -10.09
C ASP A 75 7.37 -6.79 -8.98
N LEU A 76 7.19 -5.94 -7.96
CA LEU A 76 6.30 -6.18 -6.84
C LEU A 76 5.56 -4.90 -6.44
N LEU A 77 4.23 -4.95 -6.45
CA LEU A 77 3.37 -3.92 -5.85
C LEU A 77 2.79 -4.48 -4.54
N ILE A 78 3.09 -3.85 -3.41
CA ILE A 78 2.50 -4.18 -2.11
C ILE A 78 1.49 -3.09 -1.75
N ASN A 79 0.20 -3.44 -1.87
CA ASN A 79 -0.88 -2.62 -1.36
C ASN A 79 -1.01 -2.86 0.14
N ASN A 80 -0.41 -1.97 0.93
CA ASN A 80 -0.38 -2.03 2.39
C ASN A 80 -1.06 -0.84 3.07
N ALA A 81 -1.22 0.30 2.39
CA ALA A 81 -1.96 1.43 2.94
C ALA A 81 -3.36 0.99 3.36
N GLY A 82 -3.72 1.27 4.62
CA GLY A 82 -4.98 0.89 5.20
C GLY A 82 -5.31 1.74 6.42
N ILE A 83 -6.59 1.86 6.72
CA ILE A 83 -7.11 2.46 7.95
C ILE A 83 -8.04 1.48 8.66
N GLY A 84 -7.97 1.45 9.99
CA GLY A 84 -9.03 0.91 10.82
C GLY A 84 -10.00 2.03 11.20
N GLY A 85 -11.26 1.71 11.43
CA GLY A 85 -12.16 2.55 12.22
C GLY A 85 -12.45 1.85 13.52
N GLY A 86 -12.62 2.65 14.57
CA GLY A 86 -13.14 2.19 15.84
C GLY A 86 -14.66 2.36 15.90
N GLY A 87 -15.24 1.80 16.94
CA GLY A 87 -16.66 1.94 17.26
C GLY A 87 -17.51 0.79 16.73
N GLY A 88 -18.61 0.54 17.44
CA GLY A 88 -19.58 -0.47 17.05
C GLY A 88 -20.46 -0.05 15.87
N ILE A 89 -21.42 -0.91 15.55
CA ILE A 89 -22.41 -0.66 14.50
C ILE A 89 -23.24 0.61 14.76
N ASP A 90 -23.39 0.97 16.03
CA ASP A 90 -24.10 2.14 16.54
C ASP A 90 -23.30 3.46 16.36
N GLN A 91 -21.97 3.37 16.32
CA GLN A 91 -21.07 4.53 16.21
C GLN A 91 -20.57 4.75 14.77
N THR A 92 -20.64 3.72 13.92
CA THR A 92 -20.13 3.79 12.55
C THR A 92 -21.01 4.69 11.68
N THR A 93 -20.45 5.80 11.22
CA THR A 93 -21.13 6.68 10.26
C THR A 93 -20.94 6.19 8.82
N LYS A 94 -21.89 6.51 7.94
CA LYS A 94 -21.74 6.29 6.49
C LYS A 94 -20.42 6.86 5.96
N ALA A 95 -20.04 8.07 6.39
CA ALA A 95 -18.81 8.71 5.93
C ALA A 95 -17.55 7.93 6.35
N GLY A 96 -17.49 7.47 7.61
CA GLY A 96 -16.39 6.64 8.09
C GLY A 96 -16.30 5.30 7.37
N MET A 97 -17.44 4.64 7.17
CA MET A 97 -17.54 3.39 6.41
C MET A 97 -17.05 3.57 4.97
N MET A 98 -17.56 4.57 4.25
CA MET A 98 -17.14 4.84 2.87
C MET A 98 -15.65 5.15 2.79
N LYS A 99 -15.09 5.91 3.74
CA LYS A 99 -13.65 6.20 3.77
C LYS A 99 -12.79 4.94 3.93
N GLN A 100 -13.24 3.97 4.74
CA GLN A 100 -12.56 2.68 4.85
C GLN A 100 -12.65 1.88 3.54
N PHE A 101 -13.82 1.83 2.89
CA PHE A 101 -13.95 1.15 1.59
C PHE A 101 -13.04 1.78 0.53
N GLU A 102 -12.99 3.10 0.47
CA GLU A 102 -12.12 3.84 -0.44
C GLU A 102 -10.64 3.45 -0.23
N ILE A 103 -10.16 3.45 1.01
CA ILE A 103 -8.73 3.21 1.29
C ILE A 103 -8.38 1.72 1.23
N ASN A 104 -9.18 0.86 1.84
CA ASN A 104 -8.83 -0.54 2.09
C ASN A 104 -9.26 -1.49 0.96
N ALA A 105 -10.22 -1.09 0.11
CA ALA A 105 -10.75 -1.94 -0.95
C ALA A 105 -10.59 -1.32 -2.34
N VAL A 106 -11.09 -0.10 -2.54
CA VAL A 106 -11.01 0.59 -3.83
C VAL A 106 -9.57 1.01 -4.14
N GLY A 107 -8.84 1.52 -3.15
CA GLY A 107 -7.46 1.98 -3.29
C GLY A 107 -6.51 0.90 -3.84
N PRO A 108 -6.45 -0.32 -3.26
CA PRO A 108 -5.64 -1.40 -3.79
C PRO A 108 -6.00 -1.80 -5.23
N PHE A 109 -7.29 -1.75 -5.59
CA PHE A 109 -7.73 -1.94 -6.97
C PHE A 109 -7.20 -0.83 -7.88
N LEU A 110 -7.37 0.44 -7.51
CA LEU A 110 -6.90 1.59 -8.29
C LEU A 110 -5.39 1.59 -8.46
N MET A 111 -4.63 1.31 -7.39
CA MET A 111 -3.18 1.15 -7.44
C MET A 111 -2.79 0.11 -8.51
N THR A 112 -3.42 -1.06 -8.47
CA THR A 112 -3.13 -2.14 -9.43
C THR A 112 -3.49 -1.74 -10.86
N ARG A 113 -4.65 -1.10 -11.06
CA ARG A 113 -5.14 -0.65 -12.36
C ARG A 113 -4.21 0.41 -12.96
N VAL A 114 -3.84 1.42 -12.19
CA VAL A 114 -3.04 2.56 -12.66
C VAL A 114 -1.58 2.15 -12.90
N PHE A 115 -0.99 1.33 -12.03
CA PHE A 115 0.38 0.83 -12.20
C PHE A 115 0.50 -0.41 -13.10
N LEU A 116 -0.59 -0.85 -13.75
CA LEU A 116 -0.56 -1.96 -14.71
C LEU A 116 0.50 -1.80 -15.82
N PRO A 117 0.74 -0.60 -16.40
CA PRO A 117 1.83 -0.41 -17.36
C PRO A 117 3.21 -0.74 -16.77
N ASN A 118 3.49 -0.32 -15.54
CA ASN A 118 4.75 -0.60 -14.84
C ASN A 118 4.93 -2.09 -14.52
N LEU A 119 3.86 -2.77 -14.14
CA LEU A 119 3.84 -4.23 -13.94
C LEU A 119 4.13 -4.97 -15.25
N LYS A 120 3.54 -4.54 -16.37
CA LYS A 120 3.82 -5.11 -17.71
C LYS A 120 5.28 -4.92 -18.13
N LEU A 121 5.88 -3.76 -17.81
CA LEU A 121 7.31 -3.54 -18.04
C LEU A 121 8.18 -4.50 -17.23
N ALA A 122 7.80 -4.80 -15.98
CA ALA A 122 8.51 -5.80 -15.17
C ALA A 122 8.34 -7.22 -15.73
N VAL A 123 7.16 -7.61 -16.21
CA VAL A 123 6.99 -8.89 -16.91
C VAL A 123 7.91 -8.99 -18.13
N ALA A 124 8.01 -7.93 -18.94
CA ALA A 124 8.89 -7.90 -20.10
C ALA A 124 10.38 -7.97 -19.73
N LYS A 125 10.79 -7.35 -18.60
CA LYS A 125 12.18 -7.30 -18.13
C LYS A 125 12.61 -8.56 -17.35
N SER A 126 11.75 -9.04 -16.46
CA SER A 126 12.05 -10.01 -15.40
C SER A 126 11.27 -11.32 -15.53
N GLY A 127 10.35 -11.43 -16.50
CA GLY A 127 9.51 -12.60 -16.75
C GLY A 127 8.25 -12.69 -15.90
N SER A 128 8.15 -11.91 -14.81
CA SER A 128 6.96 -11.87 -13.95
C SER A 128 6.84 -10.55 -13.20
N ALA A 129 5.62 -10.27 -12.72
CA ALA A 129 5.31 -9.24 -11.76
C ALA A 129 4.28 -9.77 -10.77
N THR A 130 4.32 -9.31 -9.52
CA THR A 130 3.43 -9.77 -8.44
C THR A 130 2.73 -8.58 -7.78
N VAL A 131 1.48 -8.78 -7.38
CA VAL A 131 0.73 -7.81 -6.58
C VAL A 131 0.33 -8.48 -5.27
N GLY A 132 0.83 -7.94 -4.16
CA GLY A 132 0.48 -8.37 -2.80
C GLY A 132 -0.57 -7.45 -2.18
N GLN A 133 -1.65 -8.03 -1.67
CA GLN A 133 -2.70 -7.30 -0.95
C GLN A 133 -2.55 -7.58 0.55
N VAL A 134 -2.25 -6.56 1.35
CA VAL A 134 -2.25 -6.69 2.81
C VAL A 134 -3.67 -6.41 3.30
N THR A 135 -4.30 -7.45 3.83
CA THR A 135 -5.66 -7.39 4.38
C THR A 135 -5.60 -7.53 5.90
N SER A 136 -6.50 -8.29 6.51
CA SER A 136 -6.51 -8.56 7.95
C SER A 136 -7.13 -9.94 8.19
N ARG A 137 -6.81 -10.55 9.33
CA ARG A 137 -7.53 -11.73 9.83
C ARG A 137 -9.04 -11.48 9.92
N MET A 138 -9.45 -10.25 10.24
CA MET A 138 -10.86 -9.84 10.26
C MET A 138 -11.58 -9.99 8.90
N GLY A 139 -10.84 -10.05 7.79
CA GLY A 139 -11.42 -10.33 6.47
C GLY A 139 -11.68 -11.82 6.21
N SER A 140 -11.25 -12.71 7.12
CA SER A 140 -11.49 -14.15 7.03
C SER A 140 -12.90 -14.49 7.47
N ILE A 141 -13.60 -15.35 6.73
CA ILE A 141 -14.90 -15.90 7.13
C ILE A 141 -14.77 -16.77 8.39
N THR A 142 -13.65 -17.49 8.54
CA THR A 142 -13.42 -18.42 9.65
C THR A 142 -12.95 -17.72 10.93
N ASP A 143 -12.41 -16.51 10.82
CA ASP A 143 -11.71 -15.82 11.91
C ASP A 143 -12.12 -14.33 11.98
N ASN A 144 -13.39 -14.05 11.65
CA ASN A 144 -13.98 -12.72 11.76
C ASN A 144 -14.36 -12.34 13.20
N GLY A 145 -14.25 -13.26 14.17
CA GLY A 145 -14.51 -13.00 15.59
C GLY A 145 -13.40 -12.25 16.32
N SER A 146 -12.24 -12.06 15.71
CA SER A 146 -11.13 -11.26 16.26
C SER A 146 -11.23 -9.76 15.95
N GLY A 147 -12.31 -9.35 15.27
CA GLY A 147 -12.65 -7.94 15.10
C GLY A 147 -13.09 -7.29 16.40
N VAL A 148 -13.21 -5.96 16.39
CA VAL A 148 -13.73 -5.21 17.54
C VAL A 148 -15.16 -5.69 17.80
N ASP A 149 -15.38 -6.44 18.88
CA ASP A 149 -16.73 -6.85 19.28
C ASP A 149 -17.43 -5.63 19.89
N PRO A 150 -18.51 -5.11 19.27
CA PRO A 150 -19.23 -3.96 19.79
C PRO A 150 -19.92 -4.22 21.14
N LEU A 151 -20.01 -5.47 21.58
CA LEU A 151 -20.62 -5.88 22.85
C LEU A 151 -19.59 -6.20 23.95
N LEU A 152 -18.31 -6.32 23.60
CA LEU A 152 -17.23 -6.50 24.56
C LEU A 152 -16.44 -5.20 24.67
N ASN A 153 -16.88 -4.32 25.56
CA ASN A 153 -16.06 -3.23 26.07
C ASN A 153 -14.94 -3.82 26.94
N GLU A 154 -13.79 -4.17 26.35
CA GLU A 154 -12.50 -4.24 27.08
C GLU A 154 -11.35 -3.70 26.21
#